data_AF-A0AAD3E5C5-F1
#
_entry.id   AF-A0AAD3E5C5-F1
#
_cell.length_a   1.000
_cell.length_b   1.000
_cell.length_c   1.000
_cell.angle_alpha   90.00
_cell.angle_beta   90.00
_cell.angle_gamma   90.00
#
_symmetry.space_group_name_H-M   'P 1'
#
loop_
_entity.id
_entity.type
_entity.pdbx_description
1 polymer ?
#
loop_
_entity_poly.entity_id
_entity_poly.type
_entity_poly.pdbx_seq_one_letter_code
_entity_poly.pdbx_strand_id
1 'polypeptide(L)'
;MTRLGRQNFPDVEFGINAGDHPRGGASFNYCSPKSGVPLWLWPDYMFFAWPEIAAPTWAQQLRRAAELDVTLPFSQRNNKVFWRGGGGPLVREKLVSRFANRTDIAGVAKIPPFGALRTELMNNPDYNISNIITRLEDFCRYKYIIHTEGNTWSVRLKSHLICGGVVISHPLQWAAVDTEILEEG
;
A
#
# COMPACT_ATOMS: atom_id res chain seq x y z
N MET A 1 -22.75 -11.09 -17.69
CA MET A 1 -22.95 -10.16 -16.55
C MET A 1 -23.61 -8.91 -17.08
N THR A 2 -24.92 -8.76 -16.83
CA THR A 2 -25.65 -7.53 -17.05
C THR A 2 -24.95 -6.44 -16.25
N ARG A 3 -24.35 -5.45 -16.92
CA ARG A 3 -23.86 -4.25 -16.22
C ARG A 3 -25.05 -3.72 -15.43
N LEU A 4 -24.91 -3.63 -14.11
CA LEU A 4 -25.84 -2.87 -13.26
C LEU A 4 -25.81 -1.44 -13.80
N GLY A 5 -26.70 -1.16 -14.75
CA GLY A 5 -26.84 0.15 -15.35
C GLY A 5 -27.39 1.12 -14.31
N ARG A 6 -27.20 2.41 -14.57
CA ARG A 6 -27.74 3.56 -13.84
C ARG A 6 -29.22 3.43 -13.39
N GLN A 7 -30.00 2.55 -14.01
CA GLN A 7 -31.44 2.35 -13.75
C GLN A 7 -31.77 1.70 -12.40
N ASN A 8 -30.79 1.12 -11.68
CA ASN A 8 -31.02 0.43 -10.40
C ASN A 8 -30.41 1.13 -9.18
N PHE A 9 -29.94 2.37 -9.31
CA PHE A 9 -29.48 3.16 -8.18
C PHE A 9 -30.48 4.29 -7.90
N PRO A 10 -31.03 4.39 -6.68
CA PRO A 10 -31.83 5.56 -6.32
C PRO A 10 -30.95 6.82 -6.31
N ASP A 11 -31.58 7.98 -6.45
CA ASP A 11 -30.88 9.24 -6.22
C ASP A 11 -30.31 9.26 -4.80
N VAL A 12 -29.02 9.56 -4.68
CA VAL A 12 -28.29 9.57 -3.41
C VAL A 12 -27.22 10.65 -3.44
N GLU A 13 -27.02 11.32 -2.31
CA GLU A 13 -25.92 12.24 -2.07
C GLU A 13 -24.99 11.66 -1.00
N PHE A 14 -23.69 11.70 -1.25
CA PHE A 14 -22.67 11.26 -0.30
C PHE A 14 -21.37 12.05 -0.50
N GLY A 15 -20.61 12.20 0.58
CA GLY A 15 -19.25 12.73 0.51
C GLY A 15 -18.25 11.62 0.23
N ILE A 16 -17.28 11.86 -0.66
CA ILE A 16 -16.05 11.05 -0.75
C ILE A 16 -14.91 11.91 -0.21
N ASN A 17 -14.29 11.48 0.89
CA ASN A 17 -13.08 12.10 1.39
C ASN A 17 -11.87 11.57 0.61
N ALA A 18 -11.18 12.46 -0.11
CA ALA A 18 -9.97 12.15 -0.87
C ALA A 18 -8.67 12.38 -0.07
N GLY A 19 -8.76 12.90 1.16
CA GLY A 19 -7.59 13.13 2.01
C GLY A 19 -7.13 11.86 2.74
N ASP A 20 -5.85 11.84 3.15
CA ASP A 20 -5.27 10.72 3.89
C ASP A 20 -5.96 10.47 5.24
N HIS A 21 -6.26 11.55 5.96
CA HIS A 21 -6.95 11.50 7.25
C HIS A 21 -8.46 11.42 7.04
N PRO A 22 -9.14 10.52 7.76
CA PRO A 22 -10.56 10.36 7.56
C PRO A 22 -11.36 11.53 8.15
N ARG A 23 -12.54 11.76 7.58
CA ARG A 23 -13.54 12.72 8.05
C ARG A 23 -14.73 12.00 8.65
N GLY A 24 -15.22 12.52 9.77
CA GLY A 24 -16.48 12.08 10.39
C GLY A 24 -17.72 12.48 9.58
N GLY A 25 -18.89 12.06 10.05
CA GLY A 25 -20.17 12.33 9.40
C GLY A 25 -20.46 11.39 8.22
N ALA A 26 -21.28 11.85 7.27
CA ALA A 26 -21.68 11.08 6.08
C ALA A 26 -20.64 11.19 4.95
N SER A 27 -19.40 10.76 5.24
CA SER A 27 -18.30 10.73 4.28
C SER A 27 -17.70 9.34 4.19
N PHE A 28 -17.54 8.86 2.96
CA PHE A 28 -16.73 7.69 2.64
C PHE A 28 -15.25 8.03 2.79
N ASN A 29 -14.52 7.14 3.46
CA ASN A 29 -13.09 7.24 3.70
C ASN A 29 -12.42 5.95 3.25
N TYR A 30 -11.20 6.01 2.73
CA TYR A 30 -10.49 4.77 2.40
C TYR A 30 -9.96 4.03 3.65
N CYS A 31 -9.87 4.74 4.78
CA CYS A 31 -9.46 4.16 6.05
C CYS A 31 -10.23 4.76 7.23
N SER A 32 -10.16 4.09 8.38
CA SER A 32 -10.75 4.48 9.65
C SER A 32 -9.78 4.14 10.78
N PRO A 33 -9.70 4.91 11.87
CA PRO A 33 -8.92 4.48 13.03
C PRO A 33 -9.54 3.21 13.64
N LYS A 34 -8.71 2.23 14.02
CA LYS A 34 -9.16 1.00 14.70
C LYS A 34 -9.72 1.27 16.10
N SER A 35 -9.36 2.42 16.69
CA SER A 35 -9.93 2.89 17.94
C SER A 35 -10.86 4.07 17.69
N GLY A 36 -11.94 4.17 18.47
CA GLY A 36 -12.89 5.28 18.39
C GLY A 36 -14.14 4.94 17.56
N VAL A 37 -14.70 5.96 16.92
CA VAL A 37 -15.99 5.88 16.21
C VAL A 37 -15.77 5.26 14.82
N PRO A 38 -16.45 4.15 14.48
CA PRO A 38 -16.39 3.56 13.15
C PRO A 38 -16.81 4.56 12.07
N LEU A 39 -16.11 4.55 10.94
CA LEU A 39 -16.39 5.41 9.79
C LEU A 39 -16.77 4.58 8.56
N TRP A 40 -17.45 5.22 7.61
CA TRP A 40 -17.84 4.59 6.35
C TRP A 40 -16.61 4.32 5.49
N LEU A 41 -16.19 3.05 5.43
CA LEU A 41 -15.07 2.62 4.60
C LEU A 41 -15.48 2.50 3.13
N TRP A 42 -14.61 2.92 2.23
CA TRP A 42 -14.75 2.81 0.78
C TRP A 42 -13.46 2.27 0.16
N PRO A 43 -13.51 1.49 -0.92
CA PRO A 43 -12.31 0.98 -1.58
C PRO A 43 -11.34 2.11 -1.96
N ASP A 44 -10.07 1.97 -1.60
CA ASP A 44 -9.06 2.96 -1.95
C ASP A 44 -8.82 3.04 -3.48
N TYR A 45 -8.22 4.15 -3.92
CA TYR A 45 -7.99 4.41 -5.35
C TYR A 45 -7.07 3.39 -6.04
N MET A 46 -6.26 2.63 -5.31
CA MET A 46 -5.33 1.64 -5.88
C MET A 46 -6.02 0.35 -6.33
N PHE A 47 -7.34 0.23 -6.15
CA PHE A 47 -8.11 -0.71 -6.95
C PHE A 47 -8.10 -0.36 -8.45
N PHE A 48 -8.06 0.93 -8.77
CA PHE A 48 -8.01 1.41 -10.15
C PHE A 48 -6.59 1.72 -10.62
N ALA A 49 -5.90 2.72 -10.06
CA ALA A 49 -4.52 3.05 -10.42
C ALA A 49 -3.92 4.09 -9.48
N TRP A 50 -2.59 4.20 -9.49
CA TRP A 50 -1.88 5.40 -9.03
C TRP A 50 -0.80 5.79 -10.06
N PRO A 51 -1.18 6.62 -11.06
CA PRO A 51 -0.37 6.85 -12.24
C PRO A 51 0.94 7.58 -11.93
N GLU A 52 0.98 8.46 -10.93
CA GLU A 52 2.20 9.21 -10.56
C GLU A 52 3.36 8.29 -10.17
N ILE A 53 3.08 7.09 -9.66
CA ILE A 53 4.12 6.11 -9.32
C ILE A 53 4.13 4.90 -10.26
N ALA A 54 3.44 5.01 -11.40
CA ALA A 54 3.21 3.92 -12.35
C ALA A 54 2.64 2.65 -11.69
N ALA A 55 1.88 2.79 -10.59
CA ALA A 55 1.27 1.65 -9.94
C ALA A 55 0.07 1.16 -10.78
N PRO A 56 0.05 -0.13 -11.12
CA PRO A 56 -0.95 -0.69 -12.01
C PRO A 56 -2.27 -0.95 -11.28
N THR A 57 -3.30 -1.30 -12.03
CA THR A 57 -4.61 -1.65 -11.47
C THR A 57 -4.53 -2.87 -10.57
N TRP A 58 -5.49 -3.06 -9.66
CA TRP A 58 -5.48 -4.23 -8.79
C TRP A 58 -5.49 -5.56 -9.56
N ALA A 59 -6.26 -5.64 -10.65
CA ALA A 59 -6.27 -6.81 -11.51
C ALA A 59 -4.91 -7.09 -12.18
N GLN A 60 -4.17 -6.03 -12.52
CA GLN A 60 -2.81 -6.15 -13.04
C GLN A 60 -1.82 -6.56 -11.93
N GLN A 61 -1.96 -6.05 -10.71
CA GLN A 61 -1.12 -6.47 -9.57
C GLN A 61 -1.30 -7.96 -9.28
N LEU A 62 -2.53 -8.45 -9.19
CA LEU A 62 -2.83 -9.88 -8.99
C LEU A 62 -2.16 -10.75 -10.07
N ARG A 63 -2.29 -10.34 -11.34
CA ARG A 63 -1.66 -11.06 -12.46
C ARG A 63 -0.14 -11.08 -12.36
N ARG A 64 0.49 -9.92 -12.13
CA ARG A 64 1.95 -9.81 -12.02
C ARG A 64 2.50 -10.60 -10.82
N ALA A 65 1.78 -10.60 -9.69
CA ALA A 65 2.14 -11.39 -8.53
C ALA A 65 2.07 -12.91 -8.83
N ALA A 66 1.01 -13.36 -9.51
CA ALA A 66 0.88 -14.76 -9.92
C ALA A 66 1.96 -15.19 -10.94
N GLU A 67 2.28 -14.34 -11.92
CA GLU A 67 3.37 -14.58 -12.89
C GLU A 67 4.75 -14.67 -12.20
N LEU A 68 4.99 -13.82 -11.19
CA LEU A 68 6.20 -13.90 -10.37
C LEU A 68 6.25 -15.17 -9.52
N ASP A 69 5.12 -15.63 -8.97
CA ASP A 69 5.11 -16.84 -8.15
C ASP A 69 5.46 -18.10 -8.95
N VAL A 70 5.03 -18.16 -10.22
CA VAL A 70 5.40 -19.24 -11.15
C VAL A 70 6.90 -19.22 -11.47
N THR A 71 7.49 -18.04 -11.65
CA THR A 71 8.88 -17.90 -12.08
C THR A 71 9.89 -17.80 -10.94
N LEU A 72 9.44 -17.43 -9.74
CA LEU A 72 10.23 -17.25 -8.54
C LEU A 72 9.50 -17.86 -7.33
N PRO A 73 9.52 -19.20 -7.20
CA PRO A 73 8.85 -19.89 -6.11
C PRO A 73 9.42 -19.45 -4.76
N PHE A 74 8.61 -19.55 -3.71
CA PHE A 74 8.95 -19.07 -2.37
C PHE A 74 10.37 -19.45 -1.91
N SER A 75 10.81 -20.69 -2.14
CA SER A 75 12.12 -21.19 -1.73
C SER A 75 13.30 -20.39 -2.32
N GLN A 76 13.15 -19.84 -3.52
CA GLN A 76 14.17 -19.09 -4.27
C GLN A 76 14.11 -17.57 -4.02
N ARG A 77 13.06 -17.07 -3.38
CA ARG A 77 12.93 -15.65 -3.05
C ARG A 77 14.02 -15.20 -2.08
N ASN A 78 14.36 -13.92 -2.15
CA ASN A 78 15.37 -13.33 -1.29
C ASN A 78 14.98 -13.46 0.19
N ASN A 79 15.88 -13.99 1.00
CA ASN A 79 15.65 -14.27 2.43
C ASN A 79 15.82 -13.05 3.34
N LYS A 80 16.16 -11.87 2.78
CA LYS A 80 16.21 -10.63 3.55
C LYS A 80 14.82 -10.12 3.87
N VAL A 81 14.69 -9.50 5.04
CA VAL A 81 13.51 -8.71 5.39
C VAL A 81 13.52 -7.41 4.57
N PHE A 82 12.42 -7.10 3.89
CA PHE A 82 12.39 -6.00 2.92
C PHE A 82 11.40 -4.90 3.27
N TRP A 83 11.85 -3.65 3.11
CA TRP A 83 11.04 -2.45 3.23
C TRP A 83 11.63 -1.29 2.43
N ARG A 84 10.78 -0.57 1.70
CA ARG A 84 11.10 0.72 1.07
C ARG A 84 9.93 1.65 1.28
N GLY A 85 10.15 2.88 1.71
CA GLY A 85 9.05 3.81 1.95
C GLY A 85 9.53 5.22 2.33
N GLY A 86 8.65 6.20 2.15
CA GLY A 86 8.92 7.57 2.58
C GLY A 86 9.02 7.65 4.11
N GLY A 87 9.84 8.57 4.61
CA GLY A 87 9.94 8.87 6.05
C GLY A 87 8.70 9.59 6.61
N GLY A 88 8.81 10.07 7.85
CA GLY A 88 7.78 10.90 8.50
C GLY A 88 7.16 10.22 9.73
N PRO A 89 6.30 9.20 9.57
CA PRO A 89 5.73 8.47 10.70
C PRO A 89 6.79 7.83 11.60
N LEU A 90 6.62 7.95 12.93
CA LEU A 90 7.58 7.45 13.92
C LEU A 90 7.89 5.95 13.76
N VAL A 91 6.89 5.15 13.37
CA VAL A 91 7.07 3.70 13.14
C VAL A 91 8.08 3.42 12.03
N ARG A 92 8.12 4.26 10.99
CA ARG A 92 9.06 4.13 9.86
C ARG A 92 10.47 4.54 10.25
N GLU A 93 10.60 5.62 11.02
CA GLU A 93 11.92 6.06 11.51
C GLU A 93 12.52 5.05 12.49
N LYS A 94 11.70 4.48 13.38
CA LYS A 94 12.12 3.36 14.26
C LYS A 94 12.56 2.14 13.47
N LEU A 95 11.81 1.77 12.42
CA LEU A 95 12.17 0.65 11.56
C LEU A 95 13.54 0.87 10.88
N VAL A 96 13.72 2.03 10.24
CA VAL A 96 14.97 2.36 9.53
C VAL A 96 16.14 2.40 10.49
N SER A 97 15.99 3.04 11.66
CA SER A 97 17.02 3.06 12.69
C SER A 97 17.40 1.66 13.18
N ARG A 98 16.40 0.79 13.41
CA ARG A 98 16.63 -0.58 13.88
C ARG A 98 17.45 -1.44 12.90
N PHE A 99 17.31 -1.19 11.60
CA PHE A 99 18.00 -1.96 10.56
C PHE A 99 19.16 -1.23 9.87
N ALA A 100 19.54 -0.03 10.33
CA ALA A 100 20.54 0.82 9.68
C ALA A 100 21.89 0.10 9.45
N ASN A 101 22.32 -0.73 10.41
CA ASN A 101 23.57 -1.50 10.35
C ASN A 101 23.34 -3.00 10.10
N ARG A 102 22.17 -3.39 9.58
CA ARG A 102 21.77 -4.80 9.39
C ARG A 102 21.52 -5.15 7.93
N THR A 103 22.34 -4.61 7.04
CA THR A 103 22.25 -4.86 5.59
C THR A 103 22.54 -6.31 5.21
N ASP A 104 23.13 -7.10 6.12
CA ASP A 104 23.30 -8.55 6.04
C ASP A 104 21.96 -9.29 5.93
N ILE A 105 20.96 -8.87 6.70
CA ILE A 105 19.65 -9.54 6.80
C ILE A 105 18.47 -8.69 6.30
N ALA A 106 18.67 -7.40 6.06
CA ALA A 106 17.58 -6.48 5.76
C ALA A 106 17.88 -5.60 4.55
N GLY A 107 16.93 -5.57 3.63
CA GLY A 107 16.81 -4.52 2.63
C GLY A 107 15.81 -3.49 3.13
N VAL A 108 16.18 -2.66 4.11
CA VAL A 108 15.35 -1.56 4.64
C VAL A 108 15.99 -0.22 4.28
N ALA A 109 15.27 0.65 3.58
CA ALA A 109 15.78 1.99 3.23
C ALA A 109 14.64 2.98 2.98
N LYS A 110 14.92 4.26 3.26
CA LYS A 110 14.00 5.35 2.94
C LYS A 110 14.05 5.68 1.45
N ILE A 111 12.91 6.10 0.93
CA ILE A 111 12.80 6.79 -0.36
C ILE A 111 12.39 8.25 -0.10
N PRO A 112 12.55 9.17 -1.06
CA PRO A 112 12.03 10.52 -0.94
C PRO A 112 10.53 10.50 -0.59
N PRO A 113 10.04 11.46 0.22
CA PRO A 113 8.62 11.56 0.51
C PRO A 113 7.84 11.85 -0.78
N PHE A 114 6.60 11.35 -0.85
CA PHE A 114 5.78 11.48 -2.07
C PHE A 114 5.59 12.95 -2.49
N GLY A 115 5.51 13.90 -1.55
CA GLY A 115 5.45 15.33 -1.88
C GLY A 115 6.65 15.83 -2.68
N ALA A 116 7.87 15.46 -2.27
CA ALA A 116 9.09 15.83 -3.01
C ALA A 116 9.14 15.16 -4.38
N LEU A 117 8.79 13.88 -4.44
CA LEU A 117 8.69 13.14 -5.70
C LEU A 117 7.67 13.76 -6.66
N ARG A 118 6.50 14.16 -6.14
CA ARG A 118 5.44 14.81 -6.92
C ARG A 118 5.93 16.15 -7.48
N THR A 119 6.70 16.92 -6.72
CA THR A 119 7.31 18.16 -7.23
C THR A 119 8.25 17.88 -8.40
N GLU A 120 9.12 16.87 -8.29
CA GLU A 120 10.01 16.48 -9.41
C GLU A 120 9.22 16.04 -10.65
N LEU A 121 8.19 15.21 -10.47
CA LEU A 121 7.32 14.76 -11.58
C LEU A 121 6.55 15.90 -12.25
N MET A 122 6.13 16.91 -11.48
CA MET A 122 5.46 18.10 -12.01
C MET A 122 6.43 18.98 -12.82
N ASN A 123 7.70 19.04 -12.42
CA ASN A 123 8.73 19.82 -13.09
C ASN A 123 9.30 19.09 -14.33
N ASN A 124 9.34 17.77 -14.28
CA ASN A 124 9.84 16.92 -15.35
C ASN A 124 8.98 15.65 -15.48
N PRO A 125 8.06 15.60 -16.46
CA PRO A 125 7.22 14.42 -16.71
C PRO A 125 8.00 13.13 -17.02
N ASP A 126 9.24 13.25 -17.52
CA ASP A 126 10.12 12.12 -17.84
C ASP A 126 11.06 11.74 -16.68
N TYR A 127 10.83 12.28 -15.47
CA TYR A 127 11.63 11.97 -14.29
C TYR A 127 11.59 10.47 -13.98
N ASN A 128 12.75 9.81 -14.05
CA ASN A 128 12.83 8.37 -13.91
C ASN A 128 12.70 7.91 -12.45
N ILE A 129 11.48 7.53 -12.06
CA ILE A 129 11.15 7.02 -10.72
C ILE A 129 11.51 5.55 -10.49
N SER A 130 11.85 4.79 -11.54
CA SER A 130 12.05 3.33 -11.44
C SER A 130 13.23 2.92 -10.54
N ASN A 131 14.22 3.82 -10.40
CA ASN A 131 15.36 3.62 -9.49
C ASN A 131 15.10 4.14 -8.08
N ILE A 132 13.96 4.81 -7.85
CA ILE A 132 13.61 5.47 -6.59
C ILE A 132 12.53 4.67 -5.86
N ILE A 133 11.46 4.30 -6.57
CA ILE A 133 10.32 3.59 -6.01
C ILE A 133 10.42 2.11 -6.40
N THR A 134 10.37 1.24 -5.41
CA THR A 134 10.15 -0.18 -5.66
C THR A 134 8.74 -0.41 -6.15
N ARG A 135 8.60 -1.01 -7.35
CA ARG A 135 7.29 -1.39 -7.89
C ARG A 135 6.62 -2.40 -6.96
N LEU A 136 5.29 -2.39 -6.93
CA LEU A 136 4.51 -3.21 -6.00
C LEU A 136 4.79 -4.71 -6.15
N GLU A 137 4.93 -5.18 -7.39
CA GLU A 137 5.27 -6.57 -7.70
C GLU A 137 6.70 -6.97 -7.28
N ASP A 138 7.64 -6.02 -7.23
CA ASP A 138 9.03 -6.33 -6.87
C ASP A 138 9.19 -6.63 -5.37
N PHE A 139 8.22 -6.24 -4.52
CA PHE A 139 8.17 -6.71 -3.14
C PHE A 139 7.99 -8.23 -3.05
N CYS A 140 7.31 -8.85 -4.02
CA CYS A 140 7.05 -10.29 -4.04
C CYS A 140 8.32 -11.14 -4.25
N ARG A 141 9.46 -10.50 -4.59
CA ARG A 141 10.76 -11.16 -4.71
C ARG A 141 11.41 -11.50 -3.37
N TYR A 142 10.80 -11.08 -2.25
CA TYR A 142 11.29 -11.28 -0.89
C TYR A 142 10.37 -12.23 -0.11
N LYS A 143 10.96 -13.04 0.77
CA LYS A 143 10.21 -13.95 1.66
C LYS A 143 9.49 -13.19 2.77
N TYR A 144 10.13 -12.14 3.30
CA TYR A 144 9.64 -11.38 4.45
C TYR A 144 9.48 -9.91 4.07
N ILE A 145 8.25 -9.42 4.09
CA ILE A 145 7.92 -8.05 3.69
C ILE A 145 7.40 -7.31 4.92
N ILE A 146 8.04 -6.19 5.27
CA ILE A 146 7.52 -5.36 6.36
C ILE A 146 6.43 -4.43 5.83
N HIS A 147 5.28 -4.44 6.48
CA HIS A 147 4.26 -3.42 6.34
C HIS A 147 4.38 -2.36 7.44
N THR A 148 4.29 -1.10 7.04
CA THR A 148 4.14 0.03 7.97
C THR A 148 3.07 0.99 7.49
N GLU A 149 2.32 1.53 8.44
CA GLU A 149 1.39 2.62 8.19
C GLU A 149 2.12 3.91 7.78
N GLY A 150 1.37 4.81 7.14
CA GLY A 150 1.82 6.13 6.69
C GLY A 150 1.29 7.23 7.60
N ASN A 151 0.75 8.28 6.98
CA ASN A 151 -0.08 9.26 7.69
C ASN A 151 -1.31 8.56 8.32
N THR A 152 -1.86 7.59 7.59
CA THR A 152 -2.92 6.67 8.02
C THR A 152 -2.63 5.25 7.48
N TRP A 153 -3.66 4.45 7.20
CA TRP A 153 -3.51 3.15 6.57
C TRP A 153 -2.70 3.25 5.26
N SER A 154 -1.79 2.30 5.03
CA SER A 154 -1.02 2.25 3.80
C SER A 154 -1.58 1.20 2.85
N VAL A 155 -2.06 1.69 1.71
CA VAL A 155 -2.49 0.94 0.51
C VAL A 155 -1.55 -0.16 0.02
N ARG A 156 -0.28 -0.19 0.46
CA ARG A 156 0.66 -1.28 0.15
C ARG A 156 0.34 -2.59 0.84
N LEU A 157 -0.45 -2.59 1.92
CA LEU A 157 -0.74 -3.82 2.68
C LEU A 157 -1.31 -4.91 1.78
N LYS A 158 -2.38 -4.61 1.03
CA LYS A 158 -2.97 -5.56 0.07
C LYS A 158 -1.98 -6.05 -0.97
N SER A 159 -1.12 -5.18 -1.51
CA SER A 159 -0.10 -5.55 -2.48
C SER A 159 0.95 -6.50 -1.88
N HIS A 160 1.30 -6.34 -0.60
CA HIS A 160 2.19 -7.26 0.09
C HIS A 160 1.52 -8.62 0.35
N LEU A 161 0.23 -8.62 0.72
CA LEU A 161 -0.52 -9.84 1.05
C LEU A 161 -0.66 -10.80 -0.15
N ILE A 162 -0.80 -10.27 -1.36
CA ILE A 162 -0.92 -11.08 -2.57
C ILE A 162 0.40 -11.68 -3.05
N CYS A 163 1.53 -11.35 -2.41
CA CYS A 163 2.82 -11.91 -2.80
C CYS A 163 3.00 -13.37 -2.39
N GLY A 164 2.15 -13.95 -1.52
CA GLY A 164 2.38 -15.30 -0.98
C GLY A 164 3.67 -15.40 -0.15
N GLY A 165 4.11 -14.28 0.43
CA GLY A 165 5.22 -14.21 1.38
C GLY A 165 4.71 -14.02 2.81
N VAL A 166 5.63 -13.81 3.75
CA VAL A 166 5.30 -13.48 5.13
C VAL A 166 5.27 -11.96 5.28
N VAL A 167 4.09 -11.41 5.59
CA VAL A 167 3.94 -9.99 5.90
C VAL A 167 4.14 -9.79 7.39
N ILE A 168 5.10 -8.93 7.76
CA ILE A 168 5.40 -8.57 9.14
C ILE A 168 4.92 -7.14 9.35
N SER A 169 4.05 -6.91 10.33
CA SER A 169 3.59 -5.56 10.65
C SER A 169 3.65 -5.27 12.13
N HIS A 170 3.64 -3.98 12.46
CA HIS A 170 3.26 -3.57 13.80
C HIS A 170 1.74 -3.72 13.97
N PRO A 171 1.21 -3.72 15.20
CA PRO A 171 -0.23 -3.68 15.40
C PRO A 171 -0.84 -2.49 14.65
N LEU A 172 -1.76 -2.79 13.73
CA LEU A 172 -2.39 -1.77 12.87
C LEU A 172 -3.20 -0.80 13.74
N GLN A 173 -3.07 0.49 13.48
CA GLN A 173 -3.85 1.55 14.13
C GLN A 173 -4.99 2.04 13.23
N TRP A 174 -4.92 1.72 11.93
CA TRP A 174 -5.91 2.07 10.94
C TRP A 174 -6.44 0.81 10.26
N ALA A 175 -7.73 0.82 9.99
CA ALA A 175 -8.40 -0.17 9.17
C ALA A 175 -8.77 0.41 7.79
N ALA A 176 -8.79 -0.46 6.79
CA ALA A 176 -9.39 -0.27 5.48
C ALA A 176 -10.30 -1.48 5.18
N VAL A 177 -11.07 -1.41 4.09
CA VAL A 177 -12.08 -2.42 3.71
C VAL A 177 -11.55 -3.86 3.77
N ASP A 178 -10.32 -4.05 3.30
CA ASP A 178 -9.64 -5.35 3.25
C ASP A 178 -9.11 -5.81 4.61
N THR A 179 -8.78 -4.89 5.53
CA THR A 179 -8.21 -5.25 6.83
C THR A 179 -9.22 -5.64 7.90
N GLU A 180 -10.51 -5.32 7.71
CA GLU A 180 -11.59 -5.69 8.64
C GLU A 180 -11.77 -7.21 8.77
N ILE A 181 -11.29 -7.97 7.77
CA ILE A 181 -11.37 -9.43 7.72
C ILE A 181 -9.99 -10.10 7.89
N LEU A 182 -8.93 -9.32 8.15
CA LEU A 182 -7.60 -9.87 8.37
C LEU A 182 -7.42 -10.20 9.85
N GLU A 183 -7.01 -11.43 10.11
CA GLU A 183 -6.64 -11.91 11.44
C GLU A 183 -5.12 -12.03 11.56
N GLU A 184 -4.59 -11.70 12.73
CA GLU A 184 -3.19 -11.93 13.07
C GLU A 184 -2.97 -13.41 13.34
N GLY A 185 -1.94 -14.01 12.75
CA GLY A 185 -1.60 -15.44 12.85
C GLY A 185 -0.33 -15.73 13.64
#